data_AF-A0A0L0F5J7-F1
#
_entry.id   AF-A0A0L0F5J7-F1
#
_cell.length_a   1.000
_cell.length_b   1.000
_cell.length_c   1.000
_cell.angle_alpha   90.00
_cell.angle_beta   90.00
_cell.angle_gamma   90.00
#
_symmetry.space_group_name_H-M   'P 1'
#
loop_
_entity.id
_entity.type
_entity.pdbx_description
1 polymer ?
#
loop_
_entity_poly.entity_id
_entity_poly.type
_entity_poly.pdbx_seq_one_letter_code
_entity_poly.pdbx_strand_id
1 'polypeptide(L)'
;MSTQYAQDFKFLRFITGTNPVKVLHTQVLCSATEGCDALAVIKFRYCGGAKIETCLTTWEGDRVYYRLTIAEADGMVMVRLPAYLDEFYSLSFVDLPQYEFDVEISTDGLHYETDTDLL
;
A
#
# COMPACT_ATOMS: atom_id res chain seq x y z
N MET A 1 5.56 11.08 28.90
CA MET A 1 4.64 12.00 28.20
C MET A 1 4.92 11.86 26.72
N SER A 2 3.91 11.57 25.87
CA SER A 2 4.11 11.61 24.43
C SER A 2 4.06 13.07 23.98
N THR A 3 5.15 13.61 23.46
CA THR A 3 5.14 14.90 22.77
C THR A 3 4.35 14.73 21.48
N GLN A 4 3.11 15.21 21.44
CA GLN A 4 2.36 15.29 20.18
C GLN A 4 2.95 16.44 19.35
N TYR A 5 3.68 16.10 18.29
CA TYR A 5 4.46 17.04 17.47
C TYR A 5 3.62 17.71 16.35
N ALA A 6 2.45 17.16 16.02
CA ALA A 6 1.62 17.60 14.90
C ALA A 6 0.24 18.07 15.36
N GLN A 7 -0.24 19.17 14.78
CA GLN A 7 -1.61 19.65 14.91
C GLN A 7 -2.54 18.99 13.90
N ASP A 8 -2.06 18.77 12.68
CA ASP A 8 -2.85 18.24 11.57
C ASP A 8 -1.99 17.37 10.64
N PHE A 9 -2.60 16.37 10.02
CA PHE A 9 -1.98 15.50 9.02
C PHE A 9 -2.93 15.31 7.85
N LYS A 10 -2.51 15.77 6.67
CA LYS A 10 -3.31 15.71 5.44
C LYS A 10 -2.69 14.76 4.44
N PHE A 11 -3.50 13.84 3.95
CA PHE A 11 -3.20 13.13 2.70
C PHE A 11 -3.45 14.10 1.53
N LEU A 12 -2.44 14.29 0.68
CA LEU A 12 -2.53 15.19 -0.47
C LEU A 12 -2.94 14.43 -1.72
N ARG A 13 -2.20 13.38 -2.05
CA ARG A 13 -2.48 12.53 -3.21
C ARG A 13 -1.77 11.18 -3.13
N PHE A 14 -2.25 10.26 -3.94
CA PHE A 14 -1.61 9.00 -4.24
C PHE A 14 -1.37 8.91 -5.74
N ILE A 15 -0.15 8.55 -6.12
CA ILE A 15 0.25 8.32 -7.50
C ILE A 15 0.49 6.82 -7.64
N THR A 16 -0.31 6.17 -8.47
CA THR A 16 -0.12 4.76 -8.77
C THR A 16 1.20 4.55 -9.49
N GLY A 17 1.94 3.53 -9.08
CA GLY A 17 3.11 3.08 -9.83
C GLY A 17 2.73 2.50 -11.18
N THR A 18 3.70 2.39 -12.08
CA THR A 18 3.48 1.84 -13.43
C THR A 18 3.65 0.32 -13.48
N ASN A 19 4.41 -0.27 -12.55
CA ASN A 19 4.62 -1.71 -12.54
C ASN A 19 3.49 -2.43 -11.81
N PRO A 20 2.93 -3.50 -12.38
CA PRO A 20 1.92 -4.31 -11.72
C PRO A 20 2.52 -5.11 -10.56
N VAL A 21 1.66 -5.49 -9.62
CA VAL A 21 1.99 -6.49 -8.59
C VAL A 21 2.26 -7.84 -9.25
N LYS A 22 3.40 -8.46 -8.94
CA LYS A 22 3.79 -9.78 -9.42
C LYS A 22 3.35 -10.85 -8.45
N VAL A 23 2.67 -11.87 -8.96
CA VAL A 23 2.41 -13.10 -8.21
C VAL A 23 3.62 -14.01 -8.35
N LEU A 24 4.23 -14.37 -7.21
CA LEU A 24 5.42 -15.22 -7.17
C LEU A 24 5.07 -16.70 -6.96
N HIS A 25 4.05 -16.97 -6.14
CA HIS A 25 3.63 -18.31 -5.81
C HIS A 25 2.16 -18.32 -5.40
N THR A 26 1.47 -19.43 -5.66
CA THR A 26 0.09 -19.66 -5.23
C THR A 26 -0.06 -21.07 -4.69
N GLN A 27 -0.61 -21.17 -3.48
CA GLN A 27 -0.98 -22.44 -2.85
C GLN A 27 -2.48 -22.46 -2.61
N VAL A 28 -3.16 -23.45 -3.15
CA VAL A 28 -4.60 -23.67 -2.90
C VAL A 28 -4.76 -24.64 -1.74
N LEU A 29 -5.57 -24.25 -0.77
CA LEU A 29 -5.93 -25.04 0.41
C LEU A 29 -7.43 -25.32 0.31
N CYS A 30 -7.82 -26.59 0.40
CA CYS A 30 -9.23 -26.97 0.53
C CYS A 30 -9.62 -26.91 2.01
N SER A 31 -10.71 -26.20 2.33
CA SER A 31 -11.34 -26.32 3.65
C SER A 31 -11.78 -27.76 3.88
N ALA A 32 -11.50 -28.34 5.05
CA ALA A 32 -11.82 -29.74 5.36
C ALA A 32 -13.30 -29.99 5.73
N THR A 33 -14.16 -28.96 5.69
CA THR A 33 -15.56 -29.03 6.12
C THR A 33 -16.52 -28.90 4.93
N GLU A 34 -17.53 -29.78 4.83
CA GLU A 34 -18.56 -29.76 3.79
C GLU A 34 -19.16 -28.36 3.55
N GLY A 35 -19.26 -27.92 2.28
CA GLY A 35 -19.50 -26.52 1.90
C GLY A 35 -18.20 -25.71 1.70
N CYS A 36 -17.10 -26.40 1.35
CA CYS A 36 -15.73 -25.91 1.41
C CYS A 36 -15.47 -24.65 0.55
N ASP A 37 -15.17 -23.53 1.21
CA ASP A 37 -14.46 -22.43 0.56
C ASP A 37 -13.12 -22.94 0.01
N ALA A 38 -12.77 -22.51 -1.20
CA ALA A 38 -11.41 -22.62 -1.68
C ALA A 38 -10.61 -21.46 -1.11
N LEU A 39 -9.53 -21.78 -0.41
CA LEU A 39 -8.58 -20.79 0.09
C LEU A 39 -7.36 -20.79 -0.84
N ALA A 40 -6.90 -19.61 -1.25
CA ALA A 40 -5.67 -19.45 -2.00
C ALA A 40 -4.73 -18.53 -1.23
N VAL A 41 -3.55 -19.03 -0.87
CA VAL A 41 -2.46 -18.22 -0.34
C VAL A 41 -1.55 -17.82 -1.49
N ILE A 42 -1.41 -16.52 -1.73
CA ILE A 42 -0.67 -15.95 -2.85
C ILE A 42 0.50 -15.14 -2.29
N LYS A 43 1.72 -15.54 -2.64
CA LYS A 43 2.93 -14.74 -2.40
C LYS A 43 3.05 -13.71 -3.52
N PHE A 44 3.19 -12.43 -3.17
CA PHE A 44 3.31 -11.35 -4.12
C PHE A 44 4.56 -10.49 -3.88
N ARG A 45 4.96 -9.78 -4.93
CA ARG A 45 5.98 -8.73 -4.91
C ARG A 45 5.54 -7.54 -5.73
N TYR A 46 5.79 -6.34 -5.25
CA TYR A 46 5.54 -5.09 -5.96
C TYR A 46 6.81 -4.25 -5.97
N CYS A 47 7.20 -3.77 -7.16
CA CYS A 47 8.35 -2.87 -7.34
C CYS A 47 7.93 -1.74 -8.30
N GLY A 48 6.88 -0.99 -7.94
CA GLY A 48 6.22 -0.06 -8.88
C GLY A 48 6.40 1.43 -8.60
N GLY A 49 7.07 1.82 -7.52
CA GLY A 49 7.34 3.24 -7.25
C GLY A 49 6.06 4.06 -7.03
N ALA A 50 5.02 3.47 -6.44
CA ALA A 50 3.83 4.22 -6.07
C ALA A 50 4.20 5.27 -5.02
N LYS A 51 3.64 6.47 -5.13
CA LYS A 51 3.99 7.60 -4.28
C LYS A 51 2.78 8.02 -3.44
N ILE A 52 2.98 8.19 -2.14
CA ILE A 52 2.03 8.79 -1.21
C ILE A 52 2.59 10.14 -0.80
N GLU A 53 1.83 11.19 -1.02
CA GLU A 53 2.22 12.55 -0.63
C GLU A 53 1.33 13.05 0.51
N THR A 54 1.97 13.56 1.56
CA THR A 54 1.28 14.03 2.77
C THR A 54 1.86 15.37 3.24
N CYS A 55 1.07 16.10 4.01
CA CYS A 55 1.47 17.34 4.65
C CYS A 55 1.15 17.24 6.15
N LEU A 56 2.16 17.42 6.98
CA LEU A 56 2.04 17.55 8.42
C LEU A 56 2.11 19.03 8.78
N THR A 57 1.15 19.52 9.57
CA THR A 57 1.22 20.87 10.14
C THR A 57 1.60 20.74 11.62
N THR A 58 2.68 21.38 12.04
CA THR A 58 3.12 21.41 13.44
C THR A 58 2.21 22.32 14.26
N TRP A 59 2.31 22.24 15.59
CA TRP A 59 1.58 23.16 16.47
C TRP A 59 2.02 24.62 16.36
N GLU A 60 3.23 24.86 15.83
CA GLU A 60 3.76 26.19 15.57
C GLU A 60 3.25 26.76 14.23
N GLY A 61 2.51 25.95 13.46
CA GLY A 61 1.92 26.33 12.17
C GLY A 61 2.80 26.01 10.96
N ASP A 62 4.01 25.50 11.17
CA ASP A 62 4.91 25.09 10.10
C ASP A 62 4.37 23.89 9.35
N ARG A 63 4.66 23.81 8.06
CA ARG A 63 4.26 22.69 7.21
C ARG A 63 5.47 21.89 6.77
N VAL A 64 5.37 20.58 6.95
CA VAL A 64 6.37 19.62 6.47
C VAL A 64 5.66 18.68 5.50
N TYR A 65 6.17 18.61 4.28
CA TYR A 65 5.67 17.75 3.24
C TYR A 65 6.52 16.49 3.14
N TYR A 66 5.86 15.35 3.02
CA TYR A 66 6.49 14.05 2.86
C TYR A 66 6.04 13.43 1.55
N ARG A 67 6.98 12.85 0.81
CA ARG A 67 6.69 11.94 -0.30
C ARG A 67 7.30 10.58 0.04
N LEU A 68 6.44 9.60 0.27
CA LEU A 68 6.82 8.22 0.48
C LEU A 68 6.68 7.46 -0.83
N THR A 69 7.78 7.00 -1.39
CA THR A 69 7.79 6.16 -2.60
C THR A 69 7.96 4.70 -2.17
N ILE A 70 7.01 3.84 -2.53
CA ILE A 70 7.10 2.40 -2.30
C ILE A 70 8.09 1.82 -3.32
N ALA A 71 9.33 1.58 -2.89
CA ALA A 71 10.39 1.00 -3.70
C ALA A 71 10.13 -0.49 -3.95
N GLU A 72 9.87 -1.23 -2.86
CA GLU A 72 9.52 -2.65 -2.89
C GLU A 72 8.45 -2.96 -1.84
N ALA A 73 7.56 -3.90 -2.15
CA ALA A 73 6.69 -4.53 -1.17
C ALA A 73 6.59 -6.04 -1.42
N ASP A 74 6.83 -6.84 -0.38
CA ASP A 74 6.75 -8.29 -0.41
C ASP A 74 5.77 -8.78 0.65
N GLY A 75 4.92 -9.74 0.29
CA GLY A 75 3.97 -10.27 1.25
C GLY A 75 3.24 -11.51 0.79
N MET A 76 2.32 -11.94 1.66
CA MET A 76 1.41 -13.04 1.38
C MET A 76 -0.01 -12.59 1.64
N VAL A 77 -0.90 -12.92 0.71
CA VAL A 77 -2.32 -12.62 0.81
C VAL A 77 -3.10 -13.93 0.73
N MET A 78 -4.09 -14.09 1.59
CA MET A 78 -5.06 -15.16 1.54
C MET A 78 -6.33 -14.65 0.88
N VAL A 79 -6.81 -15.39 -0.11
CA VAL A 79 -8.07 -15.16 -0.81
C VAL A 79 -9.02 -16.30 -0.45
N ARG A 80 -10.18 -15.96 0.10
CA ARG A 80 -11.28 -16.91 0.32
C ARG A 80 -12.25 -16.81 -0.86
N LEU A 81 -12.37 -17.90 -1.59
CA LEU A 81 -13.35 -18.10 -2.65
C LEU A 81 -14.48 -18.95 -2.06
N PRO A 82 -15.68 -18.38 -1.84
CA PRO A 82 -16.75 -19.13 -1.23
C PRO A 82 -17.28 -20.24 -2.14
N ALA A 83 -17.85 -21.28 -1.55
CA ALA A 83 -18.44 -22.40 -2.29
C ALA A 83 -19.68 -21.99 -3.10
N TYR A 84 -20.39 -20.95 -2.66
CA TYR A 84 -21.63 -20.46 -3.28
C TYR A 84 -21.44 -19.05 -3.88
N LEU A 85 -22.08 -18.80 -5.02
CA LEU A 85 -21.90 -17.56 -5.81
C LEU A 85 -22.59 -16.33 -5.19
N ASP A 86 -23.47 -16.52 -4.22
CA ASP A 86 -24.13 -15.48 -3.45
C ASP A 86 -23.35 -15.04 -2.20
N GLU A 87 -22.22 -15.69 -1.91
CA GLU A 87 -21.32 -15.31 -0.84
C GLU A 87 -20.21 -14.35 -1.30
N PHE A 88 -19.68 -13.56 -0.37
CA PHE A 88 -18.63 -12.59 -0.64
C PHE A 88 -17.24 -13.23 -0.68
N TYR A 89 -16.46 -12.86 -1.70
CA TYR A 89 -15.02 -13.03 -1.70
C TYR A 89 -14.38 -12.20 -0.59
N SER A 90 -13.40 -12.75 0.11
CA SER A 90 -12.58 -11.98 1.04
C SER A 90 -11.11 -12.10 0.71
N LEU A 91 -10.37 -11.04 1.00
CA LEU A 91 -8.94 -10.93 0.79
C LEU A 91 -8.33 -10.34 2.05
N SER A 92 -7.33 -11.01 2.60
CA SER A 92 -6.62 -10.58 3.81
C SER A 92 -5.15 -10.89 3.70
N PHE A 93 -4.28 -10.03 4.21
CA PHE A 93 -2.88 -10.38 4.35
C PHE A 93 -2.71 -11.50 5.39
N VAL A 94 -1.86 -12.48 5.09
CA VAL A 94 -1.53 -13.56 6.04
C VAL A 94 -0.72 -12.99 7.21
N ASP A 95 0.21 -12.09 6.90
CA ASP A 95 1.03 -11.31 7.83
C ASP A 95 1.20 -9.88 7.28
N LEU A 96 1.70 -8.96 8.10
CA LEU A 96 2.06 -7.62 7.63
C LEU A 96 3.08 -7.72 6.48
N PRO A 97 2.76 -7.18 5.28
CA PRO A 97 3.72 -7.15 4.19
C PRO A 97 4.95 -6.32 4.59
N GLN A 98 6.11 -6.73 4.10
CA GLN A 98 7.32 -5.96 4.23
C GLN A 98 7.33 -4.88 3.15
N TYR A 99 7.56 -3.64 3.55
CA TYR A 99 7.63 -2.49 2.64
C TYR A 99 8.98 -1.81 2.79
N GLU A 100 9.57 -1.47 1.66
CA GLU A 100 10.71 -0.57 1.55
C GLU A 100 10.24 0.76 0.96
N PHE A 101 10.55 1.85 1.67
CA PHE A 101 10.14 3.20 1.28
C PHE A 101 11.36 4.09 1.09
N ASP A 102 11.39 4.81 -0.03
CA ASP A 102 12.20 6.02 -0.17
C ASP A 102 11.40 7.21 0.31
N VAL A 103 11.97 8.00 1.22
CA VAL A 103 11.29 9.13 1.86
C VAL A 103 11.97 10.44 1.49
N GLU A 104 11.23 11.32 0.83
CA GLU A 104 11.61 12.71 0.59
C GLU A 104 10.84 13.62 1.55
N ILE A 105 11.55 14.58 2.16
CA ILE A 105 11.01 15.53 3.14
C ILE A 105 11.34 16.94 2.68
N SER A 106 10.35 17.84 2.68
CA SER A 106 10.53 19.25 2.32
C SER A 106 9.68 20.19 3.19
N THR A 107 10.22 21.36 3.54
CA THR A 107 9.49 22.45 4.19
C THR A 107 8.95 23.49 3.19
N ASP A 108 9.54 23.56 1.99
CA ASP A 108 9.20 24.56 0.97
C ASP A 108 8.14 24.05 -0.02
N GLY A 109 7.65 22.83 0.19
CA GLY A 109 6.75 22.11 -0.71
C GLY A 109 7.45 20.98 -1.47
N LEU A 110 6.69 20.00 -1.94
CA LEU A 110 7.24 18.93 -2.78
C LEU A 110 7.55 19.47 -4.17
N HIS A 111 8.72 19.14 -4.71
CA HIS A 111 9.06 19.49 -6.08
C HIS A 111 8.42 18.48 -7.04
N TYR A 112 7.80 19.00 -8.08
CA TYR A 112 7.20 18.22 -9.15
C TYR A 112 8.11 18.41 -10.35
N GLU A 113 8.69 17.33 -10.84
CA GLU A 113 9.22 17.34 -12.19
C GLU A 113 8.01 17.60 -13.09
N THR A 114 8.01 18.74 -13.78
CA THR A 114 7.06 18.98 -14.86
C THR A 114 7.42 17.98 -15.94
N ASP A 115 6.65 16.90 -16.06
CA ASP A 115 6.61 16.06 -17.26
C ASP A 115 6.03 16.90 -18.41
N THR A 116 6.79 17.88 -18.89
CA THR A 116 6.71 18.34 -20.27
C THR A 116 7.29 17.23 -21.12
N ASP A 117 6.43 16.60 -21.92
CA ASP A 117 6.73 15.63 -22.99
C ASP A 117 6.30 14.17 -22.74
N LEU A 118 5.00 13.93 -22.56
CA LEU A 118 4.36 12.68 -23.04
C LEU A 118 2.97 13.01 -23.61
N LEU A 119 2.95 13.29 -24.91
CA LEU A 119 1.76 13.24 -25.78
C LEU A 119 1.34 11.79 -26.02
#